data_AF-A0A955CDE7-F1
#
_entry.id   AF-A0A955CDE7-F1
#
_cell.length_a   1.000
_cell.length_b   1.000
_cell.length_c   1.000
_cell.angle_alpha   90.00
_cell.angle_beta   90.00
_cell.angle_gamma   90.00
#
_symmetry.space_group_name_H-M   'P 1'
#
loop_
_entity.id
_entity.type
_entity.pdbx_description
1 polymer ?
#
loop_
_entity_poly.entity_id
_entity_poly.type
_entity_poly.pdbx_seq_one_letter_code
_entity_poly.pdbx_strand_id
1 'polypeptide(L)'
;DPVAAESLVAAIGRRDAGVHSLGAVWRRNRLSCPTREQIGSYLLGVLDAELVDYLEFHTQVVQCRVCQASLADLRERQAAEEEAVQTRRSRYFQSSAGMLSRRGED
;
A
#
# COMPACT_ATOMS: atom_id res chain seq x y z
N ASP A 1 -9.35 30.52 39.81
CA ASP A 1 -9.44 29.15 40.35
C ASP A 1 -8.34 28.30 39.72
N PRO A 2 -7.38 27.79 40.52
CA PRO A 2 -6.27 27.00 40.01
C PRO A 2 -6.71 25.71 39.29
N VAL A 3 -7.83 25.09 39.70
CA VAL A 3 -8.36 23.87 39.08
C VAL A 3 -8.91 24.15 37.68
N ALA A 4 -9.56 25.31 37.50
CA ALA A 4 -10.05 25.75 36.20
C ALA A 4 -8.90 26.05 35.21
N ALA A 5 -7.80 26.62 35.69
CA ALA A 5 -6.62 26.89 34.87
C ALA A 5 -5.94 25.60 34.38
N GLU A 6 -5.78 24.61 35.27
CA GLU A 6 -5.16 23.32 34.93
C GLU A 6 -6.01 22.53 33.91
N SER A 7 -7.34 22.55 34.09
CA SER A 7 -8.30 21.97 33.15
C SER A 7 -8.23 22.60 31.75
N LEU A 8 -8.02 23.92 31.68
CA LEU A 8 -7.90 24.66 30.42
C LEU A 8 -6.59 24.32 29.69
N VAL A 9 -5.46 24.26 30.40
CA VAL A 9 -4.16 23.87 29.82
C VAL A 9 -4.23 22.46 29.23
N ALA A 10 -4.87 21.51 29.93
CA ALA A 10 -5.06 20.15 29.42
C ALA A 10 -5.95 20.12 28.16
N ALA A 11 -6.99 20.97 28.09
CA ALA A 11 -7.85 21.08 26.92
C ALA A 11 -7.13 21.69 25.71
N ILE A 12 -6.32 22.73 25.93
CA ILE A 12 -5.48 23.36 24.89
C ILE A 12 -4.43 22.37 24.40
N GLY A 13 -3.73 21.66 25.29
CA GLY A 13 -2.75 20.64 24.91
C GLY A 13 -3.33 19.51 24.06
N ARG A 14 -4.56 19.04 24.38
CA ARG A 14 -5.27 18.05 23.54
C ARG A 14 -5.67 18.60 22.18
N ARG A 15 -6.00 19.88 22.09
CA ARG A 15 -6.35 20.57 20.85
C ARG A 15 -5.11 20.77 19.96
N ASP A 16 -3.99 21.17 20.56
CA ASP A 16 -2.71 21.40 19.87
C ASP A 16 -2.06 20.09 19.41
N ALA A 17 -2.23 19.00 20.16
CA ALA A 17 -1.91 17.65 19.71
C ALA A 17 -2.80 17.18 18.53
N GLY A 18 -3.80 17.98 18.15
CA GLY A 18 -4.64 17.75 16.98
C GLY A 18 -5.62 16.59 17.12
N VAL A 19 -5.67 15.89 18.26
CA VAL A 19 -6.34 14.59 18.46
C VAL A 19 -7.85 14.64 18.22
N HIS A 20 -8.46 15.81 18.42
CA HIS A 20 -9.88 16.08 18.18
C HIS A 20 -10.11 17.20 17.16
N SER A 21 -9.14 17.45 16.27
CA SER A 21 -9.34 18.36 15.14
C SER A 21 -10.09 17.66 14.01
N LEU A 22 -10.80 18.43 13.19
CA LEU A 22 -11.43 17.91 11.96
C LEU A 22 -10.39 17.19 11.07
N GLY A 23 -9.17 17.74 10.97
CA GLY A 23 -8.08 17.12 10.22
C GLY A 23 -7.65 15.76 10.78
N ALA A 24 -7.65 15.58 12.11
CA ALA A 24 -7.37 14.27 12.69
C ALA A 24 -8.50 13.27 12.48
N VAL A 25 -9.75 13.69 12.60
CA VAL A 25 -10.92 12.85 12.27
C VAL A 25 -10.87 12.43 10.80
N TRP A 26 -10.57 13.36 9.89
CA TRP A 26 -10.44 13.10 8.46
C TRP A 26 -9.36 12.07 8.13
N ARG A 27 -8.15 12.23 8.70
CA ARG A 27 -7.05 11.28 8.51
C ARG A 27 -7.34 9.92 9.14
N ARG A 28 -7.96 9.89 10.34
CA ARG A 28 -8.32 8.65 11.03
C ARG A 28 -9.33 7.84 10.23
N ASN A 29 -10.34 8.50 9.67
CA ASN A 29 -11.37 7.87 8.85
C ASN A 29 -10.95 7.72 7.37
N ARG A 30 -9.76 8.22 6.99
CA ARG A 30 -9.16 8.04 5.66
C ARG A 30 -10.09 8.51 4.53
N LEU A 31 -10.84 9.59 4.77
CA LEU A 31 -11.94 10.02 3.89
C LEU A 31 -11.51 10.40 2.46
N SER A 32 -10.22 10.68 2.27
CA SER A 32 -9.61 11.03 0.98
C SER A 32 -8.68 9.94 0.45
N CYS A 33 -8.47 8.84 1.19
CA CYS A 33 -7.56 7.81 0.73
C CYS A 33 -8.23 6.97 -0.36
N PRO A 34 -7.53 6.66 -1.47
CA PRO A 34 -8.01 5.64 -2.40
C PRO A 34 -8.10 4.29 -1.69
N THR A 35 -9.02 3.46 -2.17
CA THR A 35 -9.18 2.09 -1.67
C THR A 35 -7.95 1.25 -2.02
N ARG A 36 -7.72 0.20 -1.24
CA ARG A 36 -6.60 -0.72 -1.50
C ARG A 36 -6.71 -1.41 -2.86
N GLU A 37 -7.94 -1.70 -3.31
CA GLU A 37 -8.21 -2.25 -4.65
C GLU A 37 -7.79 -1.27 -5.75
N GLN A 38 -8.16 0.01 -5.64
CA GLN A 38 -7.72 1.04 -6.59
C GLN A 38 -6.19 1.17 -6.64
N ILE A 39 -5.51 1.05 -5.49
CA ILE A 39 -4.03 1.03 -5.46
C ILE A 39 -3.48 -0.21 -6.18
N GLY A 40 -4.15 -1.36 -6.07
CA GLY A 40 -3.81 -2.56 -6.84
C GLY A 40 -4.01 -2.35 -8.35
N SER A 41 -5.16 -1.83 -8.77
CA SER A 41 -5.44 -1.51 -10.17
C SER A 41 -4.44 -0.50 -10.76
N TYR A 42 -3.98 0.46 -9.95
CA TYR A 42 -2.90 1.37 -10.32
C TYR A 42 -1.59 0.62 -10.63
N LEU A 43 -1.18 -0.32 -9.78
CA LEU A 43 0.04 -1.12 -10.01
C LEU A 43 -0.09 -2.04 -11.23
N LEU A 44 -1.30 -2.52 -11.52
CA LEU A 44 -1.61 -3.34 -12.69
C LEU A 44 -1.76 -2.51 -13.99
N GLY A 45 -1.74 -1.18 -13.89
CA GLY A 45 -1.88 -0.29 -15.06
C GLY A 45 -3.29 -0.24 -15.65
N VAL A 46 -4.32 -0.55 -14.86
CA VAL A 46 -5.73 -0.63 -15.31
C VAL A 46 -6.64 0.39 -14.62
N LEU A 47 -6.08 1.35 -13.89
CA LEU A 47 -6.83 2.41 -13.21
C LEU A 47 -7.11 3.58 -14.18
N ASP A 48 -8.30 4.19 -14.07
CA ASP A 48 -8.66 5.37 -14.86
C ASP A 48 -7.68 6.54 -14.65
N ALA A 49 -7.39 7.30 -15.71
CA ALA A 49 -6.37 8.36 -15.69
C ALA A 49 -6.58 9.42 -14.59
N GLU A 50 -7.82 9.86 -14.37
CA GLU A 50 -8.12 10.83 -13.30
C GLU A 50 -7.82 10.28 -11.90
N LEU A 51 -8.06 8.97 -11.71
CA LEU A 51 -7.76 8.30 -10.45
C LEU A 51 -6.25 8.02 -10.29
N VAL A 52 -5.53 7.79 -11.38
CA VAL A 52 -4.06 7.74 -11.41
C VAL A 52 -3.50 9.06 -10.90
N ASP A 53 -3.90 10.19 -11.50
CA ASP A 53 -3.45 11.53 -11.10
C ASP A 53 -3.74 11.80 -9.61
N TYR A 54 -4.95 11.46 -9.17
CA TYR A 54 -5.34 11.61 -7.76
C TYR A 54 -4.47 10.76 -6.82
N LEU A 55 -4.19 9.51 -7.18
CA LEU A 55 -3.37 8.61 -6.37
C LEU A 55 -1.93 9.10 -6.29
N GLU A 56 -1.37 9.57 -7.40
CA GLU A 56 -0.03 10.17 -7.43
C GLU A 56 0.03 11.44 -6.57
N PHE A 57 -0.94 12.35 -6.69
CA PHE A 57 -1.06 13.50 -5.81
C PHE A 57 -1.13 13.08 -4.33
N HIS A 58 -1.97 12.10 -4.00
CA HIS A 58 -2.19 11.66 -2.63
C HIS A 58 -0.96 10.97 -2.01
N THR A 59 -0.14 10.30 -2.83
CA THR A 59 1.05 9.58 -2.36
C THR A 59 2.32 10.41 -2.41
N GLN A 60 2.45 11.34 -3.36
CA GLN A 60 3.67 12.10 -3.60
C GLN A 60 3.62 13.53 -3.03
N VAL A 61 2.45 14.20 -3.12
CA VAL A 61 2.28 15.58 -2.65
C VAL A 61 1.70 15.62 -1.24
N VAL A 62 0.57 14.94 -1.02
CA VAL A 62 -0.02 14.83 0.34
C VAL A 62 0.83 13.94 1.25
N GLN A 63 1.64 13.05 0.66
CA GLN A 63 2.51 12.12 1.36
C GLN A 63 1.76 11.32 2.45
N CYS A 64 0.59 10.79 2.08
CA CYS A 64 -0.21 10.00 2.99
C CYS A 64 0.50 8.68 3.35
N ARG A 65 0.98 8.58 4.59
CA ARG A 65 1.73 7.41 5.11
C ARG A 65 0.98 6.09 4.93
N VAL A 66 -0.34 6.11 5.09
CA VAL A 66 -1.18 4.92 4.94
C VAL A 66 -1.17 4.41 3.50
N CYS A 67 -1.36 5.31 2.54
CA CYS A 67 -1.38 4.94 1.11
C CYS A 67 0.01 4.52 0.64
N GLN A 68 1.07 5.20 1.09
CA GLN A 68 2.45 4.79 0.81
C GLN A 68 2.75 3.39 1.36
N ALA A 69 2.35 3.09 2.60
CA ALA A 69 2.51 1.76 3.17
C ALA A 69 1.72 0.70 2.40
N SER A 70 0.48 1.01 2.01
CA SER A 70 -0.33 0.08 1.20
C SER A 70 0.29 -0.17 -0.18
N LEU A 71 0.86 0.86 -0.80
CA LEU A 71 1.54 0.75 -2.09
C LEU A 71 2.82 -0.09 -1.98
N ALA A 72 3.60 0.10 -0.93
CA ALA A 72 4.80 -0.71 -0.65
C ALA A 72 4.45 -2.20 -0.47
N ASP A 73 3.49 -2.50 0.41
CA ASP A 73 3.05 -3.87 0.67
C ASP A 73 2.43 -4.55 -0.57
N LEU A 74 1.70 -3.82 -1.41
CA LEU A 74 1.21 -4.39 -2.67
C LEU A 74 2.34 -4.67 -3.68
N ARG A 75 3.35 -3.79 -3.77
CA ARG A 75 4.52 -4.01 -4.64
C ARG A 75 5.34 -5.22 -4.20
N GLU A 76 5.55 -5.39 -2.90
CA GLU A 76 6.25 -6.56 -2.34
C GLU A 76 5.53 -7.86 -2.69
N ARG A 77 4.19 -7.88 -2.61
CA ARG A 77 3.40 -9.05 -3.00
C ARG A 77 3.52 -9.37 -4.49
N GLN A 78 3.43 -8.36 -5.35
CA GLN A 78 3.60 -8.53 -6.79
C GLN A 78 4.97 -9.13 -7.14
N ALA A 79 6.04 -8.60 -6.52
CA ALA A 79 7.40 -9.13 -6.70
C ALA A 79 7.53 -10.59 -6.24
N ALA A 80 6.94 -10.93 -5.08
CA ALA A 80 6.95 -12.30 -4.56
C ALA A 80 6.19 -13.29 -5.46
N GLU A 81 5.07 -12.86 -6.05
CA GLU A 81 4.29 -13.67 -7.00
C GLU A 81 5.07 -13.93 -8.30
N GLU A 82 5.73 -12.90 -8.84
CA GLU A 82 6.59 -13.01 -10.02
C GLU A 82 7.74 -14.00 -9.78
N GLU A 83 8.42 -13.90 -8.64
CA GLU A 83 9.49 -14.82 -8.25
C GLU A 83 8.98 -16.27 -8.18
N ALA A 84 7.85 -16.51 -7.51
CA ALA A 84 7.25 -17.83 -7.40
C ALA A 84 6.87 -18.43 -8.77
N VAL A 85 6.39 -17.61 -9.71
CA VAL A 85 6.13 -18.04 -11.09
C VAL A 85 7.44 -18.46 -11.78
N GLN A 86 8.52 -17.69 -11.66
CA GLN A 86 9.81 -18.04 -12.24
C GLN A 86 10.38 -19.34 -11.64
N THR A 87 10.36 -19.49 -10.31
CA THR A 87 10.83 -20.72 -9.66
C THR A 87 10.02 -21.95 -10.10
N ARG A 88 8.70 -21.82 -10.29
CA ARG A 88 7.86 -22.91 -10.81
C ARG A 88 8.21 -23.26 -12.27
N ARG A 89 8.37 -22.27 -13.14
CA ARG A 89 8.78 -22.47 -14.54
C ARG A 89 10.12 -23.18 -14.66
N SER A 90 11.13 -22.74 -13.90
CA SER A 90 12.46 -23.37 -13.90
C SER A 90 12.41 -24.82 -13.43
N ARG A 91 11.63 -25.13 -12.38
CA ARG A 91 11.45 -26.51 -11.90
C ARG A 91 10.82 -27.42 -12.96
N TYR A 92 9.74 -26.97 -13.63
CA TYR A 92 9.10 -27.75 -14.68
C TYR A 92 10.01 -27.94 -15.91
N PHE A 93 10.79 -26.93 -16.27
CA PHE A 93 11.77 -27.04 -17.35
C PHE A 93 12.86 -28.07 -17.01
N GLN A 94 13.43 -28.00 -15.81
CA GLN A 94 14.43 -28.97 -15.34
C GLN A 94 13.88 -30.40 -15.27
N SER A 95 12.64 -30.58 -14.82
CA SER A 95 12.01 -31.91 -14.78
C SER A 95 11.70 -32.49 -16.17
N SER A 96 11.34 -31.63 -17.13
CA SER A 96 11.01 -32.07 -18.50
C SER A 96 12.24 -32.34 -19.37
N ALA A 97 13.34 -31.59 -19.17
CA ALA A 97 14.61 -31.84 -19.86
C ALA A 97 15.16 -33.26 -19.60
N GLY A 98 15.00 -33.78 -18.36
CA GLY A 98 15.40 -35.14 -18.00
C GLY A 98 14.55 -36.28 -18.62
N MET A 99 13.43 -35.95 -19.27
CA MET A 99 12.59 -36.89 -20.02
C MET A 99 12.92 -36.91 -21.51
N LEU A 100 13.52 -35.83 -22.03
CA LEU A 100 13.95 -35.71 -23.43
C LEU A 100 15.32 -36.36 -23.66
N SER A 101 16.26 -36.21 -22.71
CA SER A 101 17.56 -36.89 -22.78
C SER A 101 17.44 -38.41 -22.72
N ARG A 102 16.50 -38.93 -21.93
CA ARG A 102 16.25 -40.38 -21.79
C ARG A 102 15.65 -41.06 -23.03
N ARG A 103 15.25 -40.30 -24.05
CA ARG A 103 14.64 -40.81 -25.28
C ARG A 103 15.56 -40.68 -26.51
N GLY A 104 16.77 -40.11 -26.32
CA GLY A 104 17.78 -39.95 -27.37
C GLY A 104 18.95 -40.94 -27.28
N GLU A 105 18.92 -41.85 -26.30
CA GLU A 105 19.92 -42.92 -26.09
C GLU A 105 19.39 -44.32 -26.48
N ASP A 106 18.21 -44.39 -27.14
CA ASP A 106 17.66 -45.60 -27.77
C ASP A 106 17.82 -45.56 -29.30
#